data_AF-W7Y5Y3-F1
#
_entry.id   AF-W7Y5Y3-F1
#
_cell.length_a   1.000
_cell.length_b   1.000
_cell.length_c   1.000
_cell.angle_alpha   90.00
_cell.angle_beta   90.00
_cell.angle_gamma   90.00
#
_symmetry.space_group_name_H-M   'P 1'
#
loop_
_entity.id
_entity.type
_entity.pdbx_description
1 polymer ?
#
loop_
_entity_poly.entity_id
_entity_poly.type
_entity_poly.pdbx_seq_one_letter_code
_entity_poly.pdbx_strand_id
1 'polypeptide(L)' 'MHGHRWFLKMGELSDASVSALNINASELISCDYSFYQGIDEKGQAQTGVKVSDISLTYESLPSQETLN' A
#
# COMPACT_ATOMS: atom_id res chain seq x y z
N MET A 1 -18.39 -6.68 15.04
CA MET A 1 -17.78 -5.65 14.17
C MET A 1 -17.47 -6.31 12.84
N HIS A 2 -18.05 -5.84 11.74
CA HIS A 2 -17.66 -6.28 10.40
C HIS A 2 -16.33 -5.58 10.08
N GLY A 3 -15.23 -6.20 10.49
CA GLY A 3 -13.88 -5.68 10.23
C GLY A 3 -13.48 -6.01 8.80
N HIS A 4 -13.32 -4.99 7.96
CA HIS A 4 -12.66 -5.17 6.68
C HIS A 4 -11.21 -5.58 6.93
N ARG A 5 -10.81 -6.73 6.40
CA ARG A 5 -9.42 -7.20 6.42
C ARG A 5 -8.77 -6.79 5.11
N TRP A 6 -7.56 -6.27 5.21
CA TRP A 6 -6.78 -5.81 4.07
C TRP A 6 -5.61 -6.77 3.90
N PHE A 7 -5.25 -7.05 2.65
CA PHE A 7 -4.16 -7.96 2.33
C PHE A 7 -3.23 -7.29 1.31
N LEU A 8 -1.92 -7.35 1.55
CA LEU A 8 -0.93 -6.95 0.56
C LEU A 8 -0.51 -8.16 -0.27
N LYS A 9 -0.57 -7.99 -1.59
CA LYS A 9 0.07 -8.87 -2.57
C LYS A 9 1.17 -8.10 -3.29
N MET A 10 2.37 -8.65 -3.32
CA MET A 10 3.49 -8.17 -4.12
C MET A 10 3.83 -9.21 -5.19
N GLY A 11 4.29 -8.76 -6.36
CA GLY A 11 4.60 -9.60 -7.51
C GLY A 11 3.52 -9.58 -8.60
N GLU A 12 3.62 -10.52 -9.54
CA GLU A 12 2.72 -10.62 -10.69
C GLU A 12 1.32 -11.10 -10.27
N LEU A 13 0.28 -10.40 -10.72
CA LEU A 13 -1.10 -10.79 -10.50
C LEU A 13 -1.61 -11.59 -11.70
N SER A 14 -1.36 -12.89 -11.70
CA SER A 14 -1.79 -13.82 -12.75
C SER A 14 -3.27 -14.20 -12.66
N ASP A 15 -3.88 -14.05 -11.48
CA ASP A 15 -5.31 -14.28 -11.23
C ASP A 15 -5.83 -13.24 -10.22
N ALA A 16 -6.94 -12.58 -10.56
CA ALA A 16 -7.60 -11.56 -9.73
C ALA A 16 -8.78 -12.12 -8.92
N SER A 17 -8.95 -13.44 -8.88
CA SER A 17 -9.93 -14.08 -8.01
C SER A 17 -9.63 -13.80 -6.52
N VAL A 18 -10.66 -13.69 -5.70
CA VAL A 18 -10.51 -13.48 -4.24
C VAL A 18 -9.65 -14.56 -3.61
N SER A 19 -9.78 -15.81 -4.07
CA SER A 19 -8.95 -16.92 -3.60
C SER A 19 -7.47 -16.69 -3.93
N ALA A 20 -7.15 -16.32 -5.17
CA ALA A 20 -5.77 -16.04 -5.58
C ALA A 20 -5.16 -14.84 -4.86
N LEU A 21 -5.96 -13.79 -4.61
CA LEU A 21 -5.54 -12.60 -3.87
C LEU A 21 -5.22 -12.88 -2.39
N ASN A 22 -5.79 -13.93 -1.81
CA ASN A 22 -5.52 -14.35 -0.43
C ASN A 22 -4.36 -15.35 -0.30
N ILE A 23 -3.98 -16.04 -1.40
CA ILE A 23 -2.88 -17.01 -1.37
C ILE A 23 -1.54 -16.26 -1.23
N ASN A 24 -0.78 -16.61 -0.19
CA ASN A 24 0.49 -15.98 0.20
C ASN A 24 0.39 -14.47 0.44
N ALA A 25 -0.80 -13.97 0.79
CA ALA A 25 -0.98 -12.56 1.09
C ALA A 25 -0.77 -12.31 2.59
N SER A 26 -0.12 -11.20 2.91
CA SER A 26 0.09 -10.78 4.30
C SER A 26 -1.05 -9.86 4.74
N GLU A 27 -1.66 -10.17 5.88
CA GLU A 27 -2.70 -9.31 6.45
C GLU A 27 -2.10 -7.97 6.87
N LEU A 28 -2.63 -6.91 6.29
CA LEU A 28 -2.22 -5.53 6.48
C LEU A 28 -2.98 -4.93 7.67
N ILE A 29 -2.23 -4.44 8.65
CA ILE A 29 -2.75 -3.69 9.79
C ILE A 29 -3.01 -2.23 9.38
N SER A 30 -2.02 -1.60 8.72
CA SER A 30 -2.14 -0.22 8.22
C SER A 30 -1.29 0.00 6.98
N CYS A 31 -1.76 0.87 6.09
CA CYS A 31 -1.00 1.42 4.96
C CYS A 31 -1.15 2.93 4.98
N ASP A 32 -0.03 3.62 5.13
CA ASP A 32 0.05 5.06 5.24
C ASP A 32 0.84 5.57 4.04
N TYR A 33 0.21 6.44 3.25
CA TYR A 33 0.81 7.07 2.09
C TYR A 33 0.31 8.50 1.97
N SER A 34 1.13 9.36 1.37
CA SER A 34 0.74 10.75 1.13
C SER A 34 1.30 11.28 -0.17
N PHE A 35 0.58 12.26 -0.72
CA PHE A 35 1.02 13.04 -1.86
C PHE A 35 1.09 14.48 -1.42
N TYR A 36 2.11 15.20 -1.86
CA TYR A 36 2.24 16.61 -1.57
C TYR A 36 2.58 17.39 -2.84
N GLN A 37 2.08 18.61 -2.90
CA GLN A 37 2.36 19.56 -3.96
C GLN A 37 2.59 20.92 -3.31
N GLY A 38 3.66 21.61 -3.69
CA GLY A 38 3.86 22.98 -3.24
C GLY A 38 2.76 23.87 -3.80
N ILE A 39 2.06 24.59 -2.91
CA ILE A 39 1.05 25.58 -3.26
C ILE A 39 1.49 26.97 -2.79
N ASP A 40 1.08 28.03 -3.50
CA ASP A 40 1.29 29.41 -3.06
C ASP A 40 0.18 29.91 -2.12
N GLU A 41 0.30 31.16 -1.66
CA GLU A 41 -0.69 31.83 -0.80
C GLU A 41 -2.08 32.00 -1.44
N LYS A 42 -2.18 31.82 -2.76
CA LYS A 42 -3.42 31.87 -3.54
C LYS A 42 -3.96 30.47 -3.85
N GLY A 43 -3.32 29.42 -3.33
CA GLY A 43 -3.69 28.02 -3.55
C GLY A 43 -3.33 27.48 -4.93
N GLN A 44 -2.46 28.15 -5.70
CA GLN A 44 -2.05 27.69 -7.02
C GLN A 44 -0.86 26.74 -6.91
N ALA A 45 -0.89 25.68 -7.73
CA ALA A 45 0.18 24.68 -7.79
C ALA A 45 1.48 25.28 -8.33
N GLN A 46 2.55 25.16 -7.54
CA GLN A 46 3.88 25.68 -7.88
C GLN A 46 4.89 24.58 -8.23
N THR A 47 4.61 23.34 -7.85
CA THR A 47 5.47 22.18 -8.14
C THR A 47 4.67 21.06 -8.78
N GLY A 48 5.37 20.06 -9.35
CA GLY A 48 4.76 18.76 -9.59
C GLY A 48 4.32 18.08 -8.29
N VAL A 49 3.38 17.15 -8.40
CA VAL A 49 2.97 16.28 -7.28
C VAL A 49 4.11 15.32 -6.98
N LYS A 50 4.45 15.21 -5.70
CA LYS A 50 5.44 14.24 -5.19
C LYS A 50 4.74 13.25 -4.29
N VAL A 51 5.19 12.01 -4.34
CA VAL A 51 4.75 10.95 -3.42
C VAL A 51 5.71 10.91 -2.23
N SER A 52 5.17 10.74 -1.03
CA SER A 52 5.94 10.38 0.16
C SER A 52 6.19 8.87 0.16
N ASP A 53 7.04 8.40 1.07
CA ASP A 53 7.20 6.97 1.32
C ASP A 53 5.87 6.29 1.64
N ILE A 54 5.71 5.06 1.14
CA ILE A 54 4.60 4.18 1.49
C ILE A 54 5.04 3.37 2.72
N SER A 55 4.35 3.57 3.84
CA SER A 55 4.61 2.88 5.09
C SER A 55 3.56 1.80 5.31
N LEU A 56 4.00 0.58 5.60
CA LEU A 56 3.14 -0.61 5.66
C LEU A 56 3.38 -1.36 6.97
N THR A 57 2.30 -1.70 7.67
CA THR A 57 2.36 -2.45 8.93
C THR A 57 1.66 -3.80 8.79
N TYR A 58 2.33 -4.89 9.20
CA TYR A 58 1.82 -6.26 9.17
C TYR A 58 2.09 -6.94 10.50
N GLU A 59 1.27 -7.92 10.89
CA GLU A 59 1.46 -8.65 12.17
C GLU A 59 2.71 -9.55 12.17
N SER A 60 3.22 -9.92 10.99
CA SER A 60 4.39 -10.78 10.84
C SER A 60 5.34 -10.22 9.78
N LEU A 61 6.65 -10.39 10.00
CA LEU A 61 7.66 -10.11 8.98
C LEU A 61 7.32 -10.90 7.70
N PRO A 62 7.36 -10.27 6.51
CA PRO A 62 7.14 -11.00 5.27
C PRO A 62 8.11 -12.17 5.21
N SER A 63 7.63 -13.35 4.79
CA SER A 63 8.50 -14.50 4.62
C SER A 63 9.64 -14.10 3.67
N GLN A 64 10.84 -14.61 3.95
CA GLN A 64 12.10 -14.24 3.28
C GLN A 64 12.05 -14.37 1.74
N GLU A 65 11.08 -15.12 1.22
CA GLU A 65 10.75 -15.24 -0.21
C GLU A 65 10.22 -13.94 -0.84
N THR A 66 9.70 -13.00 -0.05
CA THR A 66 9.11 -11.74 -0.55
C THR A 66 10.16 -10.63 -0.75
N LEU A 67 11.38 -10.85 -0.27
CA LEU A 67 12.50 -9.88 -0.32
C LEU A 67 13.54 -10.22 -1.41
N ASN A 68 13.31 -11.26 -2.21
CA ASN A 68 14.16 -11.66 -3.34
C ASN A 68 13.48 -11.38 -4.68
#